data_AF-A0A241RKX3-F1
#
_entry.id   AF-A0A241RKX3-F1
#
_cell.length_a   1.000
_cell.length_b   1.000
_cell.length_c   1.000
_cell.angle_alpha   90.00
_cell.angle_beta   90.00
_cell.angle_gamma   90.00
#
_symmetry.space_group_name_H-M   'P 1'
#
loop_
_entity.id
_entity.type
_entity.pdbx_description
1 polymer ?
#
loop_
_entity_poly.entity_id
_entity_poly.type
_entity_poly.pdbx_seq_one_letter_code
_entity_poly.pdbx_strand_id
1 'polypeptide(L)'
;MKLEAIAGNVAHAIKDRSTDTPFVLAVEFTDKDSKGKSATGCVIARMPDHQHYTITSNDYRYMDAGKDILAEELGAFFECDDDLDQRQTLIDRVNELVAQDPDNDAELITAD
;
A
#
# COMPACT_ATOMS: atom_id res chain seq x y z
N MET A 1 6.05 -0.98 12.15
CA MET A 1 5.72 -2.42 11.97
C MET A 1 6.65 -3.04 10.94
N LYS A 2 6.92 -4.35 10.98
CA LYS A 2 7.74 -5.05 9.98
C LYS A 2 7.02 -5.28 8.65
N LEU A 3 7.79 -5.28 7.56
CA LEU A 3 7.34 -5.40 6.18
C LEU A 3 6.41 -6.60 5.97
N GLU A 4 6.76 -7.78 6.47
CA GLU A 4 5.97 -9.00 6.27
C GLU A 4 4.58 -8.89 6.90
N ALA A 5 4.49 -8.25 8.06
CA ALA A 5 3.22 -8.02 8.75
C ALA A 5 2.38 -6.97 8.00
N ILE A 6 3.01 -5.90 7.48
CA ILE A 6 2.32 -4.90 6.67
C ILE A 6 1.82 -5.52 5.37
N ALA A 7 2.63 -6.33 4.68
CA ALA A 7 2.23 -7.00 3.44
C ALA A 7 0.99 -7.87 3.65
N GLY A 8 0.95 -8.63 4.75
CA GLY A 8 -0.24 -9.40 5.14
C GLY A 8 -1.46 -8.52 5.41
N ASN A 9 -1.30 -7.42 6.15
CA ASN A 9 -2.40 -6.51 6.45
C ASN A 9 -2.95 -5.81 5.19
N VAL A 10 -2.07 -5.42 4.25
CA VAL A 10 -2.48 -4.80 2.99
C VAL A 10 -3.21 -5.82 2.12
N ALA A 11 -2.66 -7.03 1.94
CA ALA A 11 -3.32 -8.09 1.17
C ALA A 11 -4.70 -8.47 1.76
N HIS A 12 -4.80 -8.54 3.08
CA HIS A 12 -6.07 -8.77 3.76
C HIS A 12 -7.06 -7.61 3.56
N ALA A 13 -6.61 -6.37 3.64
CA ALA A 13 -7.47 -5.21 3.40
C ALA A 13 -7.97 -5.11 1.94
N ILE A 14 -7.16 -5.55 0.97
CA ILE A 14 -7.57 -5.67 -0.44
C ILE A 14 -8.72 -6.68 -0.58
N LYS A 15 -8.64 -7.83 0.11
CA LYS A 15 -9.66 -8.87 0.09
C LYS A 15 -10.96 -8.47 0.79
N ASP A 16 -10.86 -8.00 2.03
CA ASP A 16 -11.99 -7.98 2.97
C ASP A 16 -12.92 -6.77 2.79
N ARG A 17 -12.46 -5.72 2.09
CA ARG A 17 -13.29 -4.53 1.86
C ARG A 17 -14.24 -4.74 0.67
N SER A 18 -15.41 -5.28 0.99
CA SER A 18 -16.55 -5.46 0.07
C SER A 18 -17.29 -4.16 -0.31
N THR A 19 -16.65 -3.00 -0.18
CA THR A 19 -17.30 -1.70 -0.42
C THR A 19 -16.99 -1.20 -1.83
N ASP A 20 -18.00 -0.71 -2.54
CA ASP A 20 -17.81 -0.02 -3.84
C ASP A 20 -17.17 1.37 -3.72
N THR A 21 -16.93 1.86 -2.50
CA THR A 21 -16.31 3.17 -2.27
C THR A 21 -14.80 3.10 -2.54
N PRO A 22 -14.25 3.99 -3.38
CA PRO A 22 -12.81 4.05 -3.59
C PRO A 22 -12.05 4.36 -2.30
N PHE A 23 -10.94 3.66 -2.07
CA PHE A 23 -10.08 3.90 -0.92
C PHE A 23 -8.60 3.69 -1.22
N VAL A 24 -7.76 4.25 -0.35
CA VAL A 24 -6.31 4.09 -0.40
C VAL A 24 -5.77 3.48 0.89
N LEU A 25 -4.74 2.65 0.74
CA LEU A 25 -3.90 2.12 1.81
C LEU A 25 -2.52 2.71 1.65
N ALA A 26 -2.03 3.41 2.67
CA ALA A 26 -0.74 4.09 2.61
C ALA A 26 0.28 3.43 3.54
N VAL A 27 1.51 3.26 3.05
CA VAL A 27 2.64 2.75 3.82
C VAL A 27 3.81 3.72 3.73
N GLU A 28 4.21 4.33 4.85
CA GLU A 28 5.43 5.13 4.95
C GLU A 28 6.57 4.28 5.53
N PHE A 29 7.79 4.50 5.04
CA PHE A 29 8.97 3.74 5.44
C PHE A 29 9.90 4.58 6.31
N THR A 30 10.81 3.92 7.00
CA THR A 30 11.94 4.59 7.65
C THR A 30 13.12 4.76 6.70
N ASP A 31 13.89 5.83 6.88
CA ASP A 31 15.14 6.01 6.15
C ASP A 31 16.30 5.46 6.99
N LYS A 32 17.05 4.51 6.40
CA LYS A 32 18.22 3.85 6.97
C LYS A 32 19.27 4.85 7.45
N ASP A 33 19.46 5.93 6.71
CA ASP A 33 20.46 6.97 6.98
C ASP A 33 19.98 7.91 8.10
N SER A 34 18.66 8.01 8.27
CA SER A 34 18.03 8.90 9.24
C SER A 34 17.86 8.31 10.66
N LYS A 35 18.22 7.04 10.86
CA LYS A 35 18.05 6.26 12.10
C LYS A 35 16.58 6.15 12.56
N GLY A 36 15.70 5.69 11.67
CA GLY A 36 14.31 5.40 12.02
C GLY A 36 13.37 6.62 11.97
N LYS A 37 13.76 7.71 11.30
CA LYS A 37 12.82 8.79 10.95
C LYS A 37 12.06 8.40 9.69
N SER A 38 10.86 8.95 9.54
CA SER A 38 10.08 8.81 8.30
C SER A 38 10.92 9.24 7.11
N ALA A 39 11.04 8.35 6.14
CA ALA A 39 11.69 8.60 4.87
C ALA A 39 10.83 9.50 3.99
N THR A 40 11.47 10.10 2.99
CA THR A 40 10.73 10.70 1.88
C THR A 40 10.41 9.60 0.88
N GLY A 41 9.24 8.98 1.03
CA GLY A 41 8.74 7.94 0.13
C GLY A 41 7.65 7.10 0.78
N CYS A 42 6.72 6.62 -0.04
CA CYS A 42 5.61 5.79 0.41
C CYS A 42 5.20 4.78 -0.66
N VAL A 43 4.48 3.74 -0.23
CA VAL A 43 3.74 2.84 -1.10
C VAL A 43 2.26 3.15 -0.91
N ILE A 44 1.54 3.31 -2.02
CA ILE A 44 0.10 3.56 -2.01
C ILE A 44 -0.57 2.43 -2.78
N ALA A 45 -1.36 1.63 -2.08
CA ALA A 45 -2.32 0.72 -2.68
C ALA A 45 -3.63 1.49 -2.88
N ARG A 46 -4.15 1.53 -4.11
CA ARG A 46 -5.39 2.23 -4.43
C ARG A 46 -6.41 1.22 -4.95
N MET A 47 -7.59 1.26 -4.36
CA MET A 47 -8.75 0.43 -4.69
C MET A 47 -9.82 1.36 -5.27
N PRO A 48 -9.90 1.55 -6.61
CA PRO A 48 -10.98 2.32 -7.23
C PRO A 48 -12.37 1.71 -7.02
N ASP A 49 -12.43 0.41 -6.81
CA ASP A 49 -13.64 -0.37 -6.47
C ASP A 49 -13.22 -1.61 -5.67
N HIS A 50 -14.16 -2.51 -5.36
CA HIS A 50 -13.91 -3.71 -4.57
C HIS A 50 -13.20 -4.84 -5.35
N GLN A 51 -13.05 -4.73 -6.68
CA GLN A 51 -12.49 -5.79 -7.53
C GLN A 51 -11.12 -5.41 -8.10
N HIS A 52 -10.79 -4.14 -8.19
CA HIS A 52 -9.55 -3.72 -8.84
C HIS A 52 -8.63 -3.00 -7.87
N TYR A 53 -7.34 -3.25 -7.98
CA TYR A 53 -6.34 -2.54 -7.20
C TYR A 53 -5.10 -2.20 -8.01
N THR A 54 -4.44 -1.11 -7.62
CA THR A 54 -3.08 -0.75 -8.07
C THR A 54 -2.19 -0.60 -6.86
N ILE A 55 -0.88 -0.83 -7.00
CA ILE A 55 0.09 -0.51 -5.96
C ILE A 55 1.23 0.28 -6.59
N THR A 56 1.47 1.48 -6.07
CA THR A 56 2.48 2.41 -6.60
C THR A 56 3.53 2.74 -5.56
N SER A 57 4.79 2.73 -5.97
CA SER A 57 5.92 3.25 -5.19
C SER A 57 6.11 4.72 -5.52
N ASN A 58 6.21 5.57 -4.50
CA ASN A 58 6.31 7.01 -4.65
C ASN A 58 7.52 7.54 -3.86
N ASP A 59 8.16 8.59 -4.40
CA ASP A 59 9.32 9.26 -3.80
C ASP A 59 8.92 10.50 -2.98
N TYR A 60 7.71 10.49 -2.44
CA TYR A 60 7.14 11.52 -1.56
C TYR A 60 6.45 10.88 -0.36
N ARG A 61 6.20 11.66 0.70
CA ARG A 61 5.38 11.21 1.85
C ARG A 61 3.92 11.13 1.45
N TYR A 62 3.15 10.25 2.06
CA TYR A 62 1.71 10.15 1.75
C TYR A 62 0.99 11.49 1.91
N MET A 63 1.35 12.25 2.95
CA MET A 63 0.79 13.58 3.21
C MET A 63 1.12 14.64 2.15
N ASP A 64 2.13 14.38 1.31
CA ASP A 64 2.53 15.23 0.19
C ASP A 64 1.93 14.74 -1.15
N ALA A 65 1.07 13.72 -1.13
CA ALA A 65 0.36 13.25 -2.30
C ALA A 65 -0.58 14.35 -2.86
N GLY A 66 -0.95 14.21 -4.13
CA GLY A 66 -1.88 15.12 -4.79
C GLY A 66 -3.25 15.17 -4.09
N LYS A 67 -3.97 16.29 -4.27
CA LYS A 67 -5.30 16.50 -3.67
C LYS A 67 -6.30 15.39 -4.00
N ASP A 68 -6.18 14.79 -5.17
CA ASP A 68 -7.07 13.72 -5.61
C ASP A 68 -6.88 12.46 -4.76
N ILE A 69 -5.63 12.04 -4.52
CA ILE A 69 -5.31 10.90 -3.64
C ILE A 69 -5.73 11.20 -2.20
N LEU A 70 -5.45 12.41 -1.70
CA LEU A 70 -5.80 12.80 -0.33
C LEU A 70 -7.32 12.99 -0.11
N ALA A 71 -8.10 13.09 -1.18
CA ALA A 71 -9.56 13.17 -1.11
C ALA A 71 -10.23 11.78 -1.07
N GLU A 72 -9.51 10.71 -1.41
CA GLU A 72 -10.00 9.33 -1.29
C GLU A 72 -10.07 8.89 0.18
N GLU A 73 -10.93 7.91 0.47
CA GLU A 73 -11.02 7.38 1.82
C GLU A 73 -9.70 6.72 2.22
N LEU A 74 -9.10 7.16 3.33
CA LEU A 74 -7.92 6.51 3.89
C LEU A 74 -8.37 5.23 4.64
N GLY A 75 -8.26 4.10 3.96
CA GLY A 75 -8.69 2.80 4.50
C GLY A 75 -7.79 2.29 5.62
N ALA A 76 -6.48 2.53 5.50
CA ALA A 76 -5.50 2.35 6.56
C ALA A 76 -4.20 3.11 6.25
N PHE A 77 -3.48 3.45 7.32
CA PHE A 77 -2.14 4.02 7.26
C PHE A 77 -1.18 3.15 8.08
N PHE A 78 -0.05 2.79 7.48
CA PHE A 78 0.97 1.94 8.09
C PHE A 78 2.32 2.63 8.09
N GLU A 79 3.07 2.42 9.17
CA GLU A 79 4.48 2.80 9.28
C GLU A 79 5.33 1.53 9.26
N CYS A 80 6.22 1.44 8.26
CA CYS A 80 7.15 0.35 8.06
C CYS A 80 8.50 0.68 8.69
N ASP A 81 8.93 -0.15 9.64
CA ASP A 81 10.21 0.00 10.36
C ASP A 81 11.41 -0.48 9.53
N ASP A 82 11.15 -1.02 8.34
CA ASP A 82 12.19 -1.44 7.40
C ASP A 82 12.57 -0.28 6.49
N ASP A 83 13.69 -0.45 5.81
CA ASP A 83 14.30 0.62 5.03
C ASP A 83 13.46 0.99 3.81
N LEU A 84 13.50 2.27 3.47
CA LEU A 84 12.87 2.84 2.28
C LEU A 84 13.18 2.01 1.01
N ASP A 85 14.38 1.46 0.85
CA ASP A 85 14.77 0.62 -0.31
C ASP A 85 13.92 -0.66 -0.45
N GLN A 86 13.14 -1.04 0.55
CA GLN A 86 12.23 -2.20 0.53
C GLN A 86 10.84 -1.93 -0.05
N ARG A 87 10.57 -0.72 -0.61
CA ARG A 87 9.28 -0.40 -1.24
C ARG A 87 8.87 -1.45 -2.29
N GLN A 88 9.78 -1.82 -3.18
CA GLN A 88 9.48 -2.83 -4.21
C GLN A 88 9.24 -4.22 -3.61
N THR A 89 10.05 -4.62 -2.62
CA THR A 89 9.86 -5.87 -1.89
C THR A 89 8.47 -5.94 -1.26
N LEU A 90 7.98 -4.84 -0.67
CA LEU A 90 6.62 -4.78 -0.12
C LEU A 90 5.57 -5.00 -1.22
N ILE A 91 5.69 -4.30 -2.35
CA ILE A 91 4.75 -4.42 -3.48
C ILE A 91 4.69 -5.86 -3.98
N ASP A 92 5.86 -6.46 -4.23
CA ASP A 92 5.97 -7.83 -4.72
C ASP A 92 5.32 -8.80 -3.74
N ARG A 93 5.57 -8.63 -2.43
CA ARG A 93 5.02 -9.49 -1.40
C ARG A 93 3.51 -9.35 -1.24
N VAL A 94 2.96 -8.13 -1.35
CA VAL A 94 1.50 -7.93 -1.33
C VAL A 94 0.86 -8.63 -2.53
N ASN A 95 1.40 -8.43 -3.74
CA ASN A 95 0.87 -9.07 -4.95
C ASN A 95 0.96 -10.59 -4.89
N GLU A 96 2.06 -11.13 -4.35
CA GLU A 96 2.20 -12.56 -4.12
C GLU A 96 1.12 -13.10 -3.17
N LEU A 97 0.87 -12.40 -2.06
CA LEU A 97 -0.12 -12.81 -1.07
C LEU A 97 -1.56 -12.73 -1.61
N VAL A 98 -1.87 -11.70 -2.41
CA VAL A 98 -3.16 -11.58 -3.10
C VAL A 98 -3.34 -12.75 -4.07
N ALA A 99 -2.35 -13.03 -4.93
CA ALA A 99 -2.43 -14.08 -5.93
C ALA A 99 -2.45 -15.51 -5.35
N GLN A 100 -1.92 -15.71 -4.13
CA GLN A 100 -1.93 -17.00 -3.43
C GLN A 100 -3.21 -17.26 -2.62
N ASP A 101 -4.06 -16.25 -2.41
CA ASP A 101 -5.32 -16.40 -1.69
C ASP A 101 -6.45 -16.81 -2.66
N PRO A 102 -6.95 -18.06 -2.58
CA PRO A 102 -7.98 -18.56 -3.50
C PRO A 102 -9.35 -17.91 -3.29
N ASP A 103 -9.55 -17.21 -2.18
CA ASP A 103 -10.80 -16.50 -1.86
C ASP A 103 -10.66 -14.98 -2.08
N ASN A 104 -9.58 -14.52 -2.73
CA ASN A 104 -9.38 -13.12 -3.08
C ASN A 104 -9.71 -12.91 -4.57
N ASP A 105 -10.84 -12.25 -4.81
CA ASP A 105 -11.33 -11.95 -6.16
C ASP A 105 -10.80 -10.62 -6.73
N ALA A 106 -9.88 -9.94 -6.02
CA ALA A 106 -9.33 -8.67 -6.46
C ALA A 106 -8.24 -8.85 -7.54
N GLU A 107 -8.34 -8.07 -8.61
CA GLU A 107 -7.44 -8.07 -9.74
C GLU A 107 -6.47 -6.87 -9.71
N LEU A 108 -5.18 -7.16 -9.89
CA LEU A 108 -4.18 -6.12 -10.12
C LEU A 108 -4.40 -5.51 -11.50
N ILE A 109 -4.72 -4.21 -11.53
CA ILE A 109 -4.76 -3.43 -12.75
C ILE A 109 -3.47 -2.62 -12.89
N THR A 110 -3.08 -2.33 -14.13
CA THR A 110 -1.99 -1.38 -14.40
C THR A 110 -2.58 0.02 -14.42
N ALA A 111 -1.95 0.96 -13.71
CA ALA A 111 -2.30 2.37 -13.86
C ALA A 111 -1.87 2.81 -15.27
N ASP A 112 -2.82 3.31 -16.06
CA ASP A 112 -2.59 3.91 -17.38
C ASP A 112 -1.69 5.17 -17.30
#